data_AF-F8L0N0-F1
#
_entry.id   AF-F8L0N0-F1
#
_cell.length_a   1.000
_cell.length_b   1.000
_cell.length_c   1.000
_cell.angle_alpha   90.00
_cell.angle_beta   90.00
_cell.angle_gamma   90.00
#
_symmetry.space_group_name_H-M   'P 1'
#
loop_
_entity.id
_entity.type
_entity.pdbx_description
1 polymer ?
#
loop_
_entity_poly.entity_id
_entity_poly.type
_entity_poly.pdbx_seq_one_letter_code
_entity_poly.pdbx_strand_id
1 'polypeptide(L)'
;MLDEKISELKNRLMQNRNSELQAEAIIHALIDIEESFQTVYKEMIPKLLQNNLTNAEFMDLLWDIRDQFQHIDYHIHDGNLINL
;
A
#
# COMPACT_ATOMS: atom_id res chain seq x y z
N MET A 1 14.96 7.06 -12.23
CA MET A 1 13.83 7.97 -11.89
C MET A 1 13.08 7.51 -10.64
N LEU A 2 12.68 6.23 -10.51
CA LEU A 2 12.10 5.72 -9.25
C LEU A 2 13.14 5.62 -8.12
N ASP A 3 14.30 5.03 -8.40
CA ASP A 3 15.41 4.89 -7.43
C ASP A 3 15.92 6.24 -6.92
N GLU A 4 15.88 7.27 -7.77
CA GLU A 4 16.28 8.64 -7.43
C GLU A 4 15.29 9.28 -6.46
N LYS A 5 13.98 9.08 -6.67
CA LYS A 5 12.93 9.52 -5.73
C LYS A 5 13.00 8.77 -4.41
N ILE A 6 13.25 7.45 -4.42
CA ILE A 6 13.43 6.64 -3.22
C ILE A 6 14.65 7.16 -2.41
N SER A 7 15.76 7.44 -3.10
CA SER A 7 16.97 7.99 -2.48
C SER A 7 16.72 9.36 -1.86
N GLU A 8 15.98 10.23 -2.56
CA GLU A 8 15.57 11.54 -2.03
C GLU A 8 14.67 11.40 -0.80
N LEU A 9 13.68 10.49 -0.83
CA LEU A 9 12.80 10.23 0.30
C LEU A 9 13.58 9.73 1.51
N LYS A 10 14.49 8.77 1.32
CA LYS A 10 15.35 8.22 2.38
C LYS A 10 16.15 9.32 3.06
N ASN A 11 16.77 10.20 2.28
CA ASN A 11 17.53 11.33 2.81
C ASN A 11 16.64 12.28 3.64
N ARG A 12 15.41 12.56 3.20
CA ARG A 12 14.45 13.39 3.96
C ARG A 12 14.03 12.74 5.27
N LEU A 13 13.79 11.43 5.27
CA LEU A 13 13.42 10.68 6.48
C LEU A 13 14.55 10.69 7.49
N MET A 14 15.79 10.51 7.05
CA MET A 14 16.97 10.59 7.91
C MET A 14 17.17 11.99 8.50
N GLN A 15 16.83 13.06 7.77
CA GLN A 15 16.85 14.43 8.29
C GLN A 15 15.81 14.67 9.40
N ASN A 16 14.70 13.90 9.40
CA ASN A 16 13.68 13.89 10.45
C ASN A 16 14.05 13.02 11.67
N ARG A 17 15.34 12.81 11.92
CA ARG A 17 15.86 11.99 13.04
C ARG A 17 15.48 10.50 13.01
N ASN A 18 14.99 9.99 11.88
CA ASN A 18 14.86 8.56 11.71
C ASN A 18 16.25 7.94 11.49
N SER A 19 16.47 6.75 12.04
CA SER A 19 17.64 5.95 11.66
C SER A 19 17.54 5.52 10.20
N GLU A 20 18.66 5.12 9.61
CA GLU A 20 18.67 4.59 8.24
C GLU A 20 17.71 3.39 8.09
N LEU A 21 17.71 2.48 9.08
CA LEU A 21 16.82 1.33 9.13
C LEU A 21 15.34 1.74 9.23
N GLN A 22 15.02 2.77 10.01
CA GLN A 22 13.65 3.30 10.10
C GLN A 22 13.22 3.93 8.78
N ALA A 23 14.10 4.70 8.14
CA ALA A 23 13.82 5.30 6.83
C ALA A 23 13.55 4.24 5.76
N GLU A 24 14.34 3.15 5.76
CA GLU A 24 14.13 2.01 4.85
C GLU A 24 12.80 1.30 5.14
N ALA A 25 12.49 1.00 6.40
CA ALA A 25 11.23 0.37 6.77
C ALA A 25 10.01 1.20 6.35
N ILE A 26 10.05 2.51 6.56
CA ILE A 26 9.01 3.46 6.10
C ILE A 26 8.85 3.40 4.58
N ILE A 27 9.95 3.41 3.84
CA ILE A 27 9.91 3.36 2.37
C ILE A 27 9.28 2.06 1.89
N HIS A 28 9.65 0.92 2.48
CA HIS A 28 9.06 -0.37 2.14
C HIS A 28 7.56 -0.39 2.43
N ALA A 29 7.13 0.08 3.61
CA ALA A 29 5.70 0.19 3.93
C ALA A 29 4.94 1.06 2.92
N LEU A 30 5.53 2.18 2.46
CA LEU A 30 4.92 3.04 1.44
C LEU A 30 4.80 2.35 0.08
N ILE A 31 5.81 1.56 -0.32
CA ILE A 31 5.77 0.77 -1.56
C ILE A 31 4.67 -0.29 -1.47
N ASP A 32 4.60 -1.04 -0.36
CA ASP A 32 3.58 -2.07 -0.17
C ASP A 32 2.15 -1.49 -0.18
N ILE A 33 1.97 -0.30 0.42
CA ILE A 33 0.71 0.45 0.35
C ILE A 33 0.38 0.86 -1.09
N GLU A 34 1.35 1.37 -1.85
CA GLU A 34 1.14 1.73 -3.25
C GLU A 34 0.69 0.52 -4.06
N GLU A 35 1.39 -0.61 -3.93
CA GLU A 35 1.09 -1.86 -4.64
C GLU A 35 -0.33 -2.33 -4.32
N SER A 36 -0.72 -2.33 -3.04
CA SER A 36 -2.07 -2.71 -2.60
C SER A 36 -3.14 -1.81 -3.21
N PHE A 37 -2.93 -0.49 -3.22
CA PHE A 37 -3.86 0.44 -3.89
C PHE A 37 -3.93 0.22 -5.39
N GLN A 38 -2.79 -0.08 -6.04
CA GLN A 38 -2.78 -0.39 -7.47
C GLN A 38 -3.56 -1.67 -7.77
N THR A 39 -3.40 -2.73 -7.00
CA THR A 39 -4.16 -3.97 -7.14
C THR A 39 -5.66 -3.72 -6.98
N VAL A 40 -6.07 -3.00 -5.92
CA VAL A 40 -7.49 -2.68 -5.72
C VAL A 40 -8.04 -1.87 -6.89
N TYR A 41 -7.38 -0.77 -7.26
CA TYR A 41 -7.94 0.18 -8.22
C TYR A 41 -7.83 -0.27 -9.68
N LYS A 42 -6.73 -0.90 -10.07
CA LYS A 42 -6.48 -1.30 -11.47
C LYS A 42 -7.01 -2.68 -11.80
N GLU A 43 -7.18 -3.56 -10.82
CA GLU A 43 -7.55 -4.96 -11.06
C GLU A 43 -8.92 -5.28 -10.46
N MET A 44 -9.08 -5.11 -9.15
CA MET A 44 -10.27 -5.59 -8.44
C MET A 44 -11.51 -4.76 -8.73
N ILE A 45 -11.41 -3.42 -8.71
CA ILE A 45 -12.54 -2.53 -8.98
C ILE A 45 -13.06 -2.68 -10.41
N PRO A 46 -12.22 -2.70 -11.46
CA PRO A 46 -12.69 -2.98 -12.81
C PRO A 46 -13.38 -4.35 -12.93
N LYS A 47 -12.85 -5.39 -12.28
CA LYS A 47 -13.47 -6.72 -12.26
C LYS A 47 -14.86 -6.69 -11.61
N LEU A 48 -15.01 -5.95 -10.52
CA LEU A 48 -16.30 -5.74 -9.84
C LEU A 48 -17.35 -5.09 -10.74
N LEU A 49 -16.92 -4.18 -11.62
CA LEU A 49 -17.79 -3.44 -12.52
C LEU A 49 -18.18 -4.22 -13.80
N GLN A 50 -17.55 -5.38 -14.07
CA GLN A 50 -17.76 -6.11 -15.33
C GLN A 50 -19.09 -6.91 -15.42
N ASN A 51 -19.98 -6.84 -14.43
CA ASN A 51 -21.34 -7.43 -14.43
C ASN A 51 -21.43 -8.91 -14.85
N ASN A 52 -20.32 -9.66 -14.77
CA ASN A 52 -20.22 -11.05 -15.20
C ASN A 52 -19.85 -12.01 -14.06
N LEU A 53 -19.85 -11.52 -12.82
CA LEU A 53 -19.56 -12.31 -11.63
C LEU A 53 -20.83 -12.99 -11.13
N THR A 54 -20.69 -14.24 -10.69
CA THR A 54 -21.71 -14.87 -9.84
C THR A 54 -21.74 -14.18 -8.47
N ASN A 55 -22.84 -14.37 -7.72
CA ASN A 55 -22.95 -13.81 -6.37
C ASN A 55 -21.82 -14.28 -5.44
N ALA A 56 -21.36 -15.53 -5.59
CA ALA A 56 -20.25 -16.06 -4.80
C ALA A 56 -18.95 -15.34 -5.14
N GLU A 57 -18.59 -15.27 -6.43
CA GLU A 57 -17.37 -14.57 -6.88
C GLU A 57 -17.38 -13.07 -6.54
N PHE A 58 -18.56 -12.44 -6.58
CA PHE A 58 -18.72 -11.05 -6.15
C PHE A 58 -18.41 -10.89 -4.67
N MET A 59 -18.95 -11.78 -3.82
CA MET A 59 -18.69 -11.75 -2.38
C MET A 59 -17.23 -12.03 -2.05
N ASP A 60 -16.62 -13.01 -2.72
CA ASP A 60 -15.20 -13.33 -2.56
C ASP A 60 -14.32 -12.12 -2.95
N LEU A 61 -14.62 -11.47 -4.08
CA LEU A 61 -13.89 -10.27 -4.51
C LEU A 61 -14.04 -9.09 -3.54
N LEU A 62 -15.19 -8.95 -2.88
CA LEU A 62 -15.36 -7.94 -1.82
C LEU A 62 -14.52 -8.26 -0.58
N TRP A 63 -14.39 -9.54 -0.21
CA TRP A 63 -13.50 -9.96 0.86
C TRP A 63 -12.04 -9.70 0.50
N ASP A 64 -11.62 -10.03 -0.72
CA ASP A 64 -10.26 -9.77 -1.18
C ASP A 64 -9.92 -8.26 -1.12
N ILE A 65 -10.85 -7.39 -1.54
CA ILE A 65 -10.68 -5.93 -1.44
C ILE A 65 -10.56 -5.48 0.01
N ARG A 66 -11.40 -6.00 0.91
CA ARG A 66 -11.30 -5.71 2.34
C ARG A 66 -9.92 -6.11 2.88
N ASP A 67 -9.42 -7.27 2.50
CA ASP A 67 -8.12 -7.76 2.96
C ASP A 67 -6.97 -6.88 2.46
N GLN A 68 -7.05 -6.36 1.23
CA GLN A 68 -6.10 -5.35 0.74
C GLN A 68 -6.15 -4.06 1.57
N PHE A 69 -7.34 -3.57 1.92
CA PHE A 69 -7.44 -2.39 2.79
C PHE A 69 -6.94 -2.65 4.21
N GLN A 70 -7.15 -3.86 4.74
CA GLN A 70 -6.58 -4.26 6.03
C GLN A 70 -5.04 -4.35 5.96
N HIS A 71 -4.48 -4.79 4.82
CA HIS A 71 -3.04 -4.81 4.60
C HIS A 71 -2.44 -3.40 4.56
N ILE A 72 -3.13 -2.46 3.88
CA ILE A 72 -2.76 -1.04 3.90
C ILE A 72 -2.78 -0.48 5.33
N ASP A 73 -3.85 -0.74 6.07
CA ASP A 73 -3.99 -0.28 7.46
C ASP A 73 -2.88 -0.83 8.36
N TYR A 74 -2.52 -2.10 8.20
CA TYR A 74 -1.38 -2.71 8.89
C TYR A 74 -0.08 -1.93 8.63
N HIS A 75 0.26 -1.65 7.38
CA HIS A 75 1.49 -0.94 7.02
C HIS A 75 1.52 0.52 7.47
N ILE A 76 0.35 1.18 7.53
CA ILE A 76 0.22 2.53 8.10
C ILE A 76 0.60 2.54 9.58
N HIS A 77 0.12 1.55 10.34
CA HIS A 77 0.36 1.46 11.77
C HIS A 77 1.76 0.92 12.11
N ASP A 78 2.21 -0.13 11.42
CA ASP A 78 3.52 -0.76 11.63
C ASP A 78 4.66 0.19 11.22
N GLY A 79 4.51 0.88 10.09
CA GLY A 79 5.42 1.93 9.65
C GLY A 79 5.32 3.23 10.46
N ASN A 80 4.39 3.33 11.41
CA ASN A 80 4.07 4.53 12.18
C ASN A 80 3.88 5.78 11.29
N LEU A 81 3.26 5.60 10.12
CA LEU A 81 3.18 6.62 9.07
C LEU A 81 2.35 7.84 9.46
N ILE A 82 1.51 7.70 10.49
CA ILE A 82 0.66 8.76 11.02
C ILE A 82 1.48 9.83 11.77
N ASN A 83 2.61 9.45 12.36
CA ASN A 83 3.41 10.31 13.25
C ASN A 83 4.77 10.70 12.64
N LEU A 84 4.84 10.68 11.31
CA LEU A 84 6.06 10.71 10.51
C LEU A 84 6.62 12.11 10.26
#